data_AF-A0A158PFL0-F1
#
_entry.id   AF-A0A158PFL0-F1
#
_cell.length_a   1.000
_cell.length_b   1.000
_cell.length_c   1.000
_cell.angle_alpha   90.00
_cell.angle_beta   90.00
_cell.angle_gamma   90.00
#
_symmetry.space_group_name_H-M   'P 1'
#
loop_
_entity.id
_entity.type
_entity.pdbx_description
1 polymer ?
#
loop_
_entity_poly.entity_id
_entity_poly.type
_entity_poly.pdbx_seq_one_letter_code
_entity_poly.pdbx_strand_id
1 'polypeptide(L)'
;MDGAVAADCDEERQRREEDVVWAKSGCLLRRVKRGKLQPPNLVAIKEGKYVNYYTNYFFRFLPNSLKSVPVTDILDVRTGYNTDNLHKAAKKYEFQEAAPDSTCFSVIFTHARFLHKSVDFAANRKEDRDRWVSALTYLISQVKEQSAHFNERAWILQKFVEADHNENGTLSFNEIWSLLKKMNLEISEEYARVMFKEAEKKSGDGVLDKDEFLKFFDCLTDRPEVRHLLRMASSEGVESLTVSDLKKFLVEEQDFQDVDVNKAESILETFEQVAQEGQRDKLMGVIGMRRLLQSRWGNIIKQGHESIWQDMDHPLPHYYCNSSHNTYLAGLQLRGEATIEGYIYALKKGARLLECIFMNGDLVDLFDGEHGEPVITHKRTLINPITLRNALEAIKVKFKRFAFETSPYPVILTLENHVGLVQQRVMVDVFQEVLGDMLYLPHPNSAQQLMPSPNLLRKKILLRGKKLGHNVGSVVNEDDSGKVCIFDVL
;
A
#
# COMPACT_ATOMS: atom_id res chain seq x y z
N MET A 1 -26.71 27.96 2.97
CA MET A 1 -26.01 26.69 3.27
C MET A 1 -24.50 26.82 3.05
N ASP A 2 -24.04 27.74 2.19
CA ASP A 2 -22.60 27.94 1.91
C ASP A 2 -21.76 28.48 3.08
N GLY A 3 -22.34 29.25 4.00
CA GLY A 3 -21.63 29.81 5.15
C GLY A 3 -21.27 28.79 6.24
N ALA A 4 -22.00 27.68 6.34
CA ALA A 4 -21.71 26.62 7.32
C ALA A 4 -20.60 25.68 6.84
N VAL A 5 -20.52 25.44 5.53
CA VAL A 5 -19.47 24.61 4.91
C VAL A 5 -18.14 25.34 4.91
N ALA A 6 -18.13 26.66 4.67
CA ALA A 6 -16.91 27.47 4.74
C ALA A 6 -16.32 27.54 6.17
N ALA A 7 -17.17 27.70 7.18
CA ALA A 7 -16.74 27.73 8.58
C ALA A 7 -16.17 26.38 9.07
N ASP A 8 -16.77 25.26 8.65
CA ASP A 8 -16.30 23.91 8.99
C ASP A 8 -14.94 23.60 8.33
N CYS A 9 -14.70 24.09 7.11
CA CYS A 9 -13.38 23.99 6.46
C CYS A 9 -12.28 24.80 7.16
N ASP A 10 -12.60 25.99 7.67
CA ASP A 10 -11.63 26.85 8.37
C ASP A 10 -11.26 26.27 9.76
N GLU A 11 -12.24 25.71 10.49
CA GLU A 11 -11.99 25.04 11.78
C GLU A 11 -11.13 23.77 11.62
N GLU A 12 -11.40 22.95 10.60
CA GLU A 12 -10.57 21.77 10.30
C GLU A 12 -9.13 22.15 9.94
N ARG A 13 -8.95 23.23 9.16
CA ARG A 13 -7.63 23.71 8.77
C ARG A 13 -6.83 24.19 9.99
N GLN A 14 -7.47 24.99 10.85
CA GLN A 14 -6.85 25.49 12.08
C GLN A 14 -6.41 24.33 12.99
N ARG A 15 -7.25 23.31 13.15
CA ARG A 15 -6.90 22.12 13.93
C ARG A 15 -5.67 21.38 13.37
N ARG A 16 -5.57 21.22 12.05
CA ARG A 16 -4.40 20.57 11.41
C ARG A 16 -3.12 21.38 11.58
N GLU A 17 -3.20 22.71 11.57
CA GLU A 17 -2.06 23.60 11.84
C GLU A 17 -1.57 23.49 13.29
N GLU A 18 -2.50 23.41 14.25
CA GLU A 18 -2.17 23.15 15.66
C GLU A 18 -1.49 21.79 15.85
N ASP A 19 -1.94 20.76 15.14
CA ASP A 19 -1.30 19.44 15.15
C ASP A 19 0.13 19.49 14.60
N VAL A 20 0.39 20.29 13.56
CA VAL A 20 1.75 20.51 13.05
C VAL A 20 2.63 21.23 14.06
N VAL A 21 2.12 22.27 14.73
CA VAL A 21 2.86 22.98 15.79
C VAL A 21 3.19 22.02 16.94
N TRP A 22 2.24 21.19 17.34
CA TRP A 22 2.47 20.15 18.34
C TRP A 22 3.53 19.13 17.88
N ALA A 23 3.46 18.62 16.65
CA ALA A 23 4.44 17.68 16.12
C ALA A 23 5.85 18.29 15.98
N LYS A 24 5.95 19.62 15.80
CA LYS A 24 7.23 20.37 15.82
C LYS A 24 7.85 20.43 17.21
N SER A 25 7.04 20.55 18.26
CA SER A 25 7.50 20.52 19.65
C SER A 25 8.08 19.15 20.05
N GLY A 26 7.61 18.10 19.37
CA GLY A 26 8.10 16.74 19.50
C GLY A 26 7.34 15.91 20.54
N CYS A 27 7.29 14.61 20.30
CA CYS A 27 6.59 13.65 21.14
C CYS A 27 7.46 12.39 21.34
N LEU A 28 7.32 11.74 22.49
CA LEU A 28 7.99 10.47 22.75
C LEU A 28 7.25 9.35 22.01
N LEU A 29 7.89 8.80 20.99
CA LEU A 29 7.38 7.65 20.24
C LEU A 29 8.34 6.46 20.38
N ARG A 30 7.77 5.25 20.37
CA ARG A 30 8.57 4.02 20.37
C ARG A 30 8.71 3.52 18.94
N ARG A 31 9.94 3.48 18.44
CA ARG A 31 10.21 2.97 17.10
C ARG A 31 10.02 1.46 17.05
N VAL A 32 9.43 0.95 15.99
CA VAL A 32 9.35 -0.50 15.73
C VAL A 32 10.36 -0.86 14.65
N LYS A 33 11.29 -1.77 14.95
CA LYS A 33 12.35 -2.16 14.03
C LYS A 33 12.63 -3.65 14.14
N ARG A 34 12.56 -4.36 13.00
CA ARG A 34 12.74 -5.83 12.94
C ARG A 34 11.79 -6.56 13.89
N GLY A 35 10.54 -6.12 13.96
CA GLY A 35 9.51 -6.71 14.81
C GLY A 35 9.68 -6.48 16.32
N LYS A 36 10.51 -5.51 16.75
CA LYS A 36 10.72 -5.17 18.16
C LYS A 36 10.46 -3.69 18.43
N LEU A 37 9.81 -3.40 19.55
CA LEU A 37 9.69 -2.05 20.12
C LEU A 37 11.04 -1.61 20.68
N GLN A 38 11.46 -0.41 20.29
CA GLN A 38 12.60 0.28 20.88
C GLN A 38 12.12 1.16 22.05
N PRO A 39 13.03 1.57 22.95
CA PRO A 39 12.72 2.55 23.99
C PRO A 39 12.12 3.84 23.39
N PRO A 40 11.26 4.54 24.13
CA PRO A 40 10.69 5.81 23.68
C PRO A 40 11.82 6.81 23.41
N ASN A 41 11.77 7.44 22.24
CA ASN A 41 12.68 8.49 21.85
C ASN A 41 11.88 9.68 21.35
N LEU A 42 12.46 10.88 21.46
CA LEU A 42 11.86 12.07 20.90
C LEU A 42 11.82 11.95 19.38
N VAL A 43 10.61 12.08 18.83
CA VAL A 43 10.35 12.24 17.41
C VAL A 43 9.74 13.62 17.22
N ALA A 44 10.26 14.39 16.27
CA ALA A 44 9.82 15.75 16.05
C ALA A 44 9.91 16.11 14.57
N ILE A 45 9.03 17.00 14.12
CA ILE A 45 9.14 17.62 12.81
C ILE A 45 10.05 18.84 12.93
N LYS A 46 11.27 18.76 12.40
CA LYS A 46 12.20 19.89 12.41
C LYS A 46 11.97 20.78 11.19
N GLU A 47 11.83 22.08 11.47
CA GLU A 47 11.67 23.14 10.47
C GLU A 47 10.47 22.96 9.53
N GLY A 48 9.53 22.07 9.87
CA GLY A 48 8.45 21.66 8.95
C GLY A 48 8.91 20.80 7.76
N LYS A 49 10.20 20.46 7.67
CA LYS A 49 10.82 19.82 6.49
C LYS A 49 11.27 18.39 6.74
N TYR A 50 11.60 18.02 7.98
CA TYR A 50 12.19 16.73 8.29
C TYR A 50 11.50 16.05 9.46
N VAL A 51 11.08 14.80 9.28
CA VAL A 51 10.69 13.92 10.38
C VAL A 51 11.96 13.34 10.99
N ASN A 52 12.32 13.85 12.17
CA ASN A 52 13.52 13.46 12.89
C ASN A 52 13.20 12.40 13.93
N TYR A 53 13.95 11.30 13.92
CA TYR A 53 13.80 10.22 14.88
C TYR A 53 15.15 9.58 15.19
N TYR A 54 15.28 9.03 16.39
CA TYR A 54 16.48 8.30 16.79
C TYR A 54 16.38 6.81 16.45
N THR A 55 17.52 6.21 16.10
CA THR A 55 17.64 4.77 15.98
C THR A 55 18.75 4.24 16.87
N ASN A 56 18.39 3.23 17.66
CA ASN A 56 19.35 2.48 18.44
C ASN A 56 20.06 1.47 17.52
N TYR A 57 21.37 1.35 17.67
CA TYR A 57 22.15 0.28 17.06
C TYR A 57 22.02 -1.01 17.88
N PHE A 58 22.33 -2.15 17.25
CA PHE A 58 22.23 -3.46 17.88
C PHE A 58 23.14 -3.60 19.11
N PHE A 59 24.23 -2.84 19.15
CA PHE A 59 25.18 -2.79 20.26
C PHE A 59 24.83 -1.64 21.22
N ARG A 60 24.60 -1.98 22.50
CA ARG A 60 24.21 -1.04 23.58
C ARG A 60 25.23 0.09 23.86
N PHE A 61 26.45 -0.02 23.37
CA PHE A 61 27.53 0.96 23.57
C PHE A 61 27.62 2.02 22.47
N LEU A 62 26.93 1.85 21.34
CA LEU A 62 26.92 2.84 20.27
C LEU A 62 25.83 3.89 20.53
N PRO A 63 26.14 5.20 20.41
CA PRO A 63 25.15 6.25 20.61
C PRO A 63 24.01 6.13 19.59
N ASN A 64 22.81 6.54 20.00
CA ASN A 64 21.66 6.59 19.11
C ASN A 64 21.97 7.52 17.94
N SER A 65 21.77 7.04 16.71
CA SER A 65 21.92 7.92 15.55
C SER A 65 20.63 8.64 15.26
N LEU A 66 20.71 9.96 15.10
CA LEU A 66 19.63 10.76 14.54
C LEU A 66 19.46 10.40 13.07
N LYS A 67 18.21 10.18 12.67
CA LYS A 67 17.79 9.95 11.29
C LYS A 67 16.72 10.97 10.95
N SER A 68 16.71 11.37 9.69
CA SER A 68 15.79 12.37 9.15
C SER A 68 15.16 11.79 7.90
N VAL A 69 13.85 11.97 7.76
CA VAL A 69 13.10 11.69 6.54
C VAL A 69 12.58 13.04 6.03
N PRO A 70 12.99 13.49 4.84
CA PRO A 70 12.41 14.70 4.24
C PRO A 70 10.91 14.49 4.04
N VAL A 71 10.11 15.48 4.41
CA VAL A 71 8.65 15.44 4.22
C VAL A 71 8.31 15.32 2.73
N THR A 72 9.12 15.89 1.85
CA THR A 72 9.04 15.78 0.39
C THR A 72 9.15 14.36 -0.13
N ASP A 73 9.84 13.48 0.60
CA ASP A 73 10.07 12.11 0.20
C ASP A 73 8.96 11.18 0.71
N ILE A 74 8.08 11.69 1.60
CA ILE A 74 6.99 10.92 2.19
C ILE A 74 5.88 10.74 1.17
N LEU A 75 5.63 9.48 0.84
CA LEU A 75 4.60 9.06 -0.10
C LEU A 75 3.25 8.91 0.59
N ASP A 76 3.26 8.35 1.80
CA ASP A 76 2.05 7.91 2.49
C ASP A 76 2.29 7.76 4.00
N VAL A 77 1.23 7.91 4.78
CA VAL A 77 1.21 7.67 6.24
C VAL A 77 0.12 6.67 6.54
N ARG A 78 0.50 5.48 6.99
CA ARG A 78 -0.44 4.39 7.25
C ARG A 78 -0.66 4.21 8.73
N THR A 79 -1.91 4.05 9.13
CA THR A 79 -2.29 3.76 10.51
C THR A 79 -2.31 2.25 10.77
N GLY A 80 -2.18 1.85 12.03
CA GLY A 80 -2.27 0.45 12.42
C GLY A 80 -1.10 -0.40 11.89
N TYR A 81 -1.32 -1.70 11.81
CA TYR A 81 -0.30 -2.68 11.40
C TYR A 81 -0.19 -2.89 9.88
N ASN A 82 -0.36 -1.80 9.12
CA ASN A 82 -0.46 -1.81 7.65
C ASN A 82 0.88 -1.72 6.90
N THR A 83 1.99 -2.05 7.58
CA THR A 83 3.32 -2.24 6.98
C THR A 83 3.90 -3.59 7.37
N ASP A 84 4.69 -4.21 6.48
CA ASP A 84 5.26 -5.55 6.71
C ASP A 84 5.98 -5.72 8.05
N ASN A 85 6.66 -4.68 8.54
CA ASN A 85 7.39 -4.73 9.82
C ASN A 85 6.45 -4.69 11.02
N LEU A 86 5.48 -3.76 11.08
CA LEU A 86 4.47 -3.74 12.15
C LEU A 86 3.61 -4.98 12.12
N HIS A 87 3.23 -5.41 10.93
CA HIS A 87 2.43 -6.58 10.71
C HIS A 87 3.09 -7.88 11.20
N LYS A 88 4.42 -7.99 11.02
CA LYS A 88 5.24 -9.07 11.59
C LYS A 88 5.39 -8.91 13.11
N ALA A 89 5.59 -7.69 13.61
CA ALA A 89 5.71 -7.40 15.04
C ALA A 89 4.44 -7.78 15.81
N ALA A 90 3.29 -7.38 15.27
CA ALA A 90 1.96 -7.61 15.80
C ALA A 90 1.56 -9.09 15.85
N LYS A 91 2.34 -10.03 15.30
CA LYS A 91 2.10 -11.46 15.53
C LYS A 91 2.29 -11.87 16.99
N LYS A 92 3.06 -11.09 17.76
CA LYS A 92 3.33 -11.34 19.18
C LYS A 92 2.30 -10.63 20.05
N TYR A 93 1.66 -11.36 20.96
CA TYR A 93 0.69 -10.79 21.90
C TYR A 93 1.31 -9.67 22.75
N GLU A 94 2.51 -9.92 23.30
CA GLU A 94 3.28 -8.92 24.06
C GLU A 94 3.48 -7.60 23.29
N PHE A 95 3.65 -7.69 21.97
CA PHE A 95 3.78 -6.50 21.14
C PHE A 95 2.45 -5.77 21.01
N GLN A 96 1.34 -6.48 20.82
CA GLN A 96 0.02 -5.84 20.70
C GLN A 96 -0.42 -5.20 22.01
N GLU A 97 -0.12 -5.83 23.15
CA GLU A 97 -0.39 -5.27 24.47
C GLU A 97 0.48 -4.02 24.71
N ALA A 98 1.76 -4.09 24.36
CA ALA A 98 2.66 -2.95 24.50
C ALA A 98 2.37 -1.83 23.49
N ALA A 99 1.92 -2.14 22.28
CA ALA A 99 1.67 -1.22 21.18
C ALA A 99 0.42 -1.65 20.38
N PRO A 100 -0.79 -1.29 20.86
CA PRO A 100 -2.04 -1.60 20.19
C PRO A 100 -2.12 -1.01 18.77
N ASP A 101 -2.96 -1.60 17.93
CA ASP A 101 -3.12 -1.16 16.53
C ASP A 101 -3.48 0.34 16.45
N SER A 102 -4.37 0.78 17.33
CA SER A 102 -4.81 2.18 17.42
C SER A 102 -3.71 3.18 17.81
N THR A 103 -2.56 2.73 18.31
CA THR A 103 -1.42 3.61 18.65
C THR A 103 -0.29 3.53 17.63
N CYS A 104 -0.39 2.64 16.64
CA CYS A 104 0.65 2.43 15.66
C CYS A 104 0.40 3.20 14.37
N PHE A 105 1.49 3.68 13.76
CA PHE A 105 1.47 4.26 12.43
C PHE A 105 2.84 4.12 11.76
N SER A 106 2.89 4.30 10.45
CA SER A 106 4.09 4.17 9.64
C SER A 106 4.20 5.30 8.64
N VAL A 107 5.42 5.80 8.47
CA VAL A 107 5.77 6.80 7.46
C VAL A 107 6.46 6.09 6.30
N ILE A 108 5.88 6.16 5.11
CA ILE A 108 6.39 5.52 3.90
C ILE A 108 7.02 6.58 3.02
N PHE A 109 8.26 6.38 2.60
CA PHE A 109 9.01 7.37 1.83
C PHE A 109 9.89 6.72 0.76
N THR A 110 10.28 7.50 -0.24
CA THR A 110 11.21 7.09 -1.29
C THR A 110 12.60 6.84 -0.70
N HIS A 111 13.31 5.83 -1.21
CA HIS A 111 14.65 5.52 -0.71
C HIS A 111 15.52 4.98 -1.83
N ALA A 112 16.70 5.59 -2.03
CA ALA A 112 17.61 5.34 -3.15
C ALA A 112 17.88 3.85 -3.47
N ARG A 113 17.94 2.98 -2.45
CA ARG A 113 18.21 1.54 -2.62
C ARG A 113 17.00 0.60 -2.73
N PHE A 114 15.81 1.01 -2.32
CA PHE A 114 14.68 0.08 -2.12
C PHE A 114 13.39 0.52 -2.81
N LEU A 115 13.44 1.56 -3.65
CA LEU A 115 12.30 2.29 -4.24
C LEU A 115 11.40 2.94 -3.18
N HIS A 116 10.92 2.17 -2.20
CA HIS A 116 10.14 2.61 -1.05
C HIS A 116 10.68 2.01 0.26
N LYS A 117 10.55 2.75 1.35
CA LYS A 117 10.91 2.31 2.70
C LYS A 117 9.89 2.83 3.71
N SER A 118 9.65 2.06 4.76
CA SER A 118 8.85 2.52 5.91
C SER A 118 9.69 2.73 7.16
N VAL A 119 9.26 3.68 7.98
CA VAL A 119 9.67 3.79 9.38
C VAL A 119 8.40 3.74 10.22
N ASP A 120 8.36 2.80 11.16
CA ASP A 120 7.17 2.51 11.92
C ASP A 120 7.31 2.91 13.40
N PHE A 121 6.23 3.42 13.96
CA PHE A 121 6.16 3.99 15.31
C PHE A 121 4.94 3.47 16.06
N ALA A 122 5.07 3.44 17.40
CA ALA A 122 3.98 3.24 18.34
C ALA A 122 3.96 4.42 19.31
N ALA A 123 2.84 5.14 19.33
CA ALA A 123 2.57 6.18 20.29
C ALA A 123 2.18 5.59 21.66
N ASN A 124 2.16 6.43 22.68
CA ASN A 124 1.66 6.05 24.00
C ASN A 124 0.13 6.04 24.03
N ARG A 125 -0.50 6.97 23.30
CA ARG A 125 -1.95 7.15 23.25
C ARG A 125 -2.45 7.18 21.81
N LYS A 126 -3.72 6.82 21.61
CA LYS A 126 -4.36 6.86 20.29
C LYS A 126 -4.42 8.30 19.77
N GLU A 127 -4.70 9.25 20.66
CA GLU A 127 -4.81 10.67 20.34
C GLU A 127 -3.49 11.20 19.79
N ASP A 128 -2.36 10.87 20.42
CA ASP A 128 -1.03 11.26 19.93
C ASP A 128 -0.76 10.70 18.53
N ARG A 129 -1.16 9.44 18.27
CA ARG A 129 -1.04 8.82 16.94
C ARG A 129 -1.90 9.56 15.92
N ASP A 130 -3.15 9.85 16.25
CA ASP A 130 -4.08 10.53 15.35
C ASP A 130 -3.58 11.95 15.01
N ARG A 131 -3.05 12.70 15.99
CA ARG A 131 -2.41 14.01 15.76
C ARG A 131 -1.17 13.91 14.88
N TRP A 132 -0.34 12.89 15.05
CA TRP A 132 0.83 12.66 14.18
C TRP A 132 0.43 12.38 12.73
N VAL A 133 -0.59 11.55 12.53
CA VAL A 133 -1.10 11.22 11.19
C VAL A 133 -1.73 12.46 10.56
N SER A 134 -2.55 13.20 11.31
CA SER A 134 -3.13 14.48 10.89
C SER A 134 -2.05 15.48 10.44
N ALA A 135 -1.05 15.73 11.29
CA ALA A 135 0.05 16.66 11.01
C ALA A 135 0.86 16.25 9.77
N LEU A 136 1.24 14.97 9.65
CA LEU A 136 2.03 14.50 8.52
C LEU A 136 1.23 14.50 7.22
N THR A 137 -0.03 14.07 7.24
CA THR A 137 -0.91 14.11 6.07
C THR A 137 -1.14 15.55 5.60
N TYR A 138 -1.33 16.50 6.54
CA TYR A 138 -1.43 17.93 6.20
C TYR A 138 -0.13 18.47 5.63
N LEU A 139 1.03 18.13 6.20
CA LEU A 139 2.31 18.56 5.63
C LEU A 139 2.57 17.97 4.26
N ILE A 140 2.19 16.71 4.01
CA ILE A 140 2.26 16.10 2.68
C ILE A 140 1.32 16.82 1.71
N SER A 141 0.10 17.18 2.14
CA SER A 141 -0.82 17.94 1.29
C SER A 141 -0.28 19.32 0.98
N GLN A 142 0.31 20.01 1.97
CA GLN A 142 0.98 21.30 1.79
C GLN A 142 2.21 21.19 0.88
N VAL A 143 3.00 20.12 0.98
CA VAL A 143 4.11 19.88 0.05
C VAL A 143 3.59 19.56 -1.34
N LYS A 144 2.51 18.80 -1.48
CA LYS A 144 1.87 18.54 -2.78
C LYS A 144 1.28 19.80 -3.38
N GLU A 145 0.69 20.68 -2.57
CA GLU A 145 0.25 22.02 -2.96
C GLU A 145 1.45 22.89 -3.33
N GLN A 146 2.53 22.90 -2.56
CA GLN A 146 3.77 23.62 -2.91
C GLN A 146 4.48 23.06 -4.15
N SER A 147 4.42 21.75 -4.38
CA SER A 147 4.91 21.09 -5.60
C SER A 147 4.00 21.37 -6.79
N ALA A 148 2.69 21.51 -6.56
CA ALA A 148 1.79 22.09 -7.54
C ALA A 148 2.20 23.55 -7.82
N HIS A 149 2.55 24.33 -6.77
CA HIS A 149 3.03 25.72 -6.80
C HIS A 149 4.53 25.91 -7.12
N PHE A 150 5.21 24.86 -7.59
CA PHE A 150 6.66 24.88 -7.77
C PHE A 150 7.03 25.74 -8.97
N ASN A 151 7.65 26.89 -8.75
CA ASN A 151 8.26 27.67 -9.81
C ASN A 151 9.65 27.09 -10.12
N GLU A 152 9.71 26.21 -11.12
CA GLU A 152 10.93 25.51 -11.54
C GLU A 152 12.03 26.50 -11.93
N ARG A 153 11.69 27.57 -12.65
CA ARG A 153 12.64 28.62 -13.01
C ARG A 153 13.24 29.29 -11.78
N ALA A 154 12.41 29.68 -10.81
CA ALA A 154 12.88 30.31 -9.57
C ALA A 154 13.75 29.34 -8.74
N TRP A 155 13.38 28.06 -8.70
CA TRP A 155 14.15 27.04 -8.01
C TRP A 155 15.50 26.76 -8.70
N ILE A 156 15.55 26.67 -10.03
CA ILE A 156 16.80 26.54 -10.79
C ILE A 156 17.67 27.76 -10.53
N LEU A 157 17.12 28.98 -10.56
CA LEU A 157 17.86 30.20 -10.23
C LEU A 157 18.37 30.21 -8.79
N GLN A 158 17.63 29.63 -7.83
CA GLN A 158 18.15 29.44 -6.47
C GLN A 158 19.32 28.46 -6.46
N LYS A 159 19.25 27.36 -7.22
CA LYS A 159 20.35 26.40 -7.35
C LYS A 159 21.58 27.00 -8.00
N PHE A 160 21.41 27.96 -8.91
CA PHE A 160 22.52 28.75 -9.44
C PHE A 160 23.26 29.47 -8.31
N VAL A 161 22.52 30.19 -7.47
CA VAL A 161 23.09 30.94 -6.33
C VAL A 161 23.75 30.01 -5.32
N GLU A 162 23.17 28.83 -5.05
CA GLU A 162 23.75 27.85 -4.14
C GLU A 162 25.02 27.18 -4.69
N ALA A 163 25.17 27.11 -6.02
CA ALA A 163 26.33 26.51 -6.68
C ALA A 163 27.47 27.50 -6.91
N ASP A 164 27.19 28.81 -6.94
CA ASP A 164 28.16 29.89 -7.12
C ASP A 164 28.92 30.14 -5.81
N HIS A 165 29.84 29.22 -5.48
CA HIS A 165 30.58 29.25 -4.22
C HIS A 165 31.58 30.41 -4.14
N ASN A 166 32.01 30.94 -5.29
CA ASN A 166 33.00 32.01 -5.39
C ASN A 166 32.34 33.40 -5.56
N GLU A 167 31.00 33.44 -5.64
CA GLU A 167 30.16 34.64 -5.79
C GLU A 167 30.55 35.50 -7.00
N ASN A 168 31.09 34.89 -8.06
CA ASN A 168 31.53 35.61 -9.26
C ASN A 168 30.38 35.85 -10.27
N GLY A 169 29.19 35.32 -9.98
CA GLY A 169 28.00 35.47 -10.82
C GLY A 169 27.95 34.54 -12.03
N THR A 170 28.82 33.55 -12.11
CA THR A 170 28.93 32.54 -13.18
C THR A 170 29.26 31.16 -12.59
N LEU A 171 28.97 30.08 -13.32
CA LEU A 171 29.26 28.72 -12.87
C LEU A 171 30.20 28.00 -13.80
N SER A 172 31.31 27.51 -13.24
CA SER A 172 32.20 26.58 -13.94
C SER A 172 31.56 25.19 -14.06
N PHE A 173 32.05 24.38 -15.02
CA PHE A 173 31.60 22.98 -15.14
C PHE A 173 31.76 22.19 -13.84
N ASN A 174 32.81 22.45 -13.06
CA ASN A 174 33.07 21.73 -11.81
C ASN A 174 32.00 22.05 -10.74
N GLU A 175 31.55 23.31 -10.66
CA GLU A 175 30.48 23.73 -9.75
C GLU A 175 29.14 23.10 -10.16
N ILE A 176 28.84 23.12 -11.46
CA ILE A 176 27.65 22.45 -12.01
C ILE A 176 27.71 20.94 -11.77
N TRP A 177 28.85 20.29 -11.99
CA TRP A 177 29.01 18.86 -11.77
C TRP A 177 28.84 18.47 -10.29
N SER A 178 29.35 19.30 -9.38
CA SER A 178 29.14 19.14 -7.94
C SER A 178 27.65 19.31 -7.57
N LEU A 179 26.97 20.29 -8.15
CA LEU A 179 25.53 20.50 -7.98
C LEU A 179 24.72 19.29 -8.48
N LEU A 180 24.99 18.79 -9.69
CA LEU A 180 24.30 17.64 -10.28
C LEU A 180 24.47 16.37 -9.42
N LYS A 181 25.68 16.15 -8.88
CA LYS A 181 25.95 15.08 -7.91
C LYS A 181 25.18 15.25 -6.60
N LYS A 182 25.11 16.48 -6.05
CA LYS A 182 24.30 16.78 -4.87
C LYS A 182 22.80 16.56 -5.12
N MET A 183 22.34 16.82 -6.35
CA MET A 183 20.96 16.60 -6.80
C MET A 183 20.64 15.13 -7.10
N ASN A 184 21.63 14.23 -7.04
CA ASN A 184 21.48 12.80 -7.25
C ASN A 184 20.88 12.44 -8.63
N LEU A 185 21.32 13.15 -9.68
CA LEU A 185 20.96 12.84 -11.07
C LEU A 185 21.89 11.74 -11.60
N GLU A 186 21.33 10.62 -12.06
CA GLU A 186 22.09 9.53 -12.69
C GLU A 186 22.40 9.86 -14.16
N ILE A 187 23.33 10.78 -14.38
CA ILE A 187 23.81 11.18 -15.72
C ILE A 187 25.31 10.97 -15.85
N SER A 188 25.79 10.67 -17.06
CA SER A 188 27.23 10.58 -17.32
C SER A 188 27.87 11.96 -17.36
N GLU A 189 29.15 12.04 -16.96
CA GLU A 189 29.90 13.30 -17.00
C GLU A 189 30.04 13.79 -18.45
N GLU A 190 30.24 12.86 -19.38
CA GLU A 190 30.33 13.15 -20.81
C GLU A 190 29.05 13.83 -21.33
N TYR A 191 27.88 13.32 -20.95
CA TYR A 191 26.60 13.91 -21.37
C TYR A 191 26.42 15.31 -20.77
N ALA A 192 26.73 15.49 -19.49
CA ALA A 192 26.67 16.80 -18.85
C ALA A 192 27.61 17.82 -19.51
N ARG A 193 28.81 17.39 -19.96
CA ARG A 193 29.75 18.26 -20.69
C ARG A 193 29.22 18.69 -22.06
N VAL A 194 28.52 17.81 -22.76
CA VAL A 194 27.88 18.16 -24.04
C VAL A 194 26.78 19.20 -23.81
N MET A 195 25.91 18.97 -22.83
CA MET A 195 24.83 19.92 -22.49
C MET A 195 25.37 21.27 -22.03
N PHE A 196 26.48 21.28 -21.27
CA PHE A 196 27.16 22.51 -20.83
C PHE A 196 27.58 23.35 -22.03
N LYS A 197 28.27 22.73 -23.00
CA LYS A 197 28.72 23.40 -24.22
C LYS A 197 27.57 23.91 -25.10
N GLU A 198 26.48 23.16 -25.15
CA GLU A 198 25.28 23.55 -25.90
C GLU A 198 24.58 24.77 -25.27
N ALA A 199 24.73 24.94 -23.95
CA ALA A 199 24.14 26.04 -23.21
C ALA A 199 24.92 27.36 -23.34
N GLU A 200 26.25 27.30 -23.50
CA GLU A 200 27.11 28.46 -23.73
C GLU A 200 26.65 29.25 -24.98
N LYS A 201 26.18 30.49 -24.79
CA LYS A 201 25.90 31.42 -25.90
C LYS A 201 27.19 32.09 -26.37
N LYS A 202 28.09 32.39 -25.44
CA LYS A 202 29.44 32.90 -25.73
C LYS A 202 30.42 31.73 -25.77
N SER A 203 30.43 31.04 -26.92
CA SER A 203 31.28 29.86 -27.16
C SER A 203 32.71 30.03 -26.61
N GLY A 204 33.01 29.37 -25.48
CA GLY A 204 34.38 29.13 -25.02
C GLY A 204 34.90 29.99 -23.88
N ASP A 205 34.07 30.66 -23.08
CA ASP A 205 34.52 31.25 -21.81
C ASP A 205 34.58 30.23 -20.65
N GLY A 206 34.01 29.02 -20.84
CA GLY A 206 34.15 27.90 -19.93
C GLY A 206 33.31 28.04 -18.65
N VAL A 207 32.36 28.96 -18.65
CA VAL A 207 31.44 29.25 -17.55
C VAL A 207 30.02 29.46 -18.07
N LEU A 208 29.01 29.31 -17.22
CA LEU A 208 27.62 29.66 -17.55
C LEU A 208 27.16 30.82 -16.67
N ASP A 209 26.63 31.87 -17.29
CA ASP A 209 25.85 32.88 -16.58
C ASP A 209 24.44 32.34 -16.18
N LYS A 210 23.62 33.17 -15.54
CA LYS A 210 22.28 32.77 -15.08
C LYS A 210 21.36 32.29 -16.21
N ASP A 211 21.41 32.94 -17.37
CA ASP A 211 20.54 32.61 -18.50
C ASP A 211 21.04 31.36 -19.24
N GLU A 212 22.37 31.21 -19.34
CA GLU A 212 23.00 30.01 -19.89
C GLU A 212 22.79 28.80 -18.98
N PHE A 213 22.82 28.98 -17.66
CA PHE A 213 22.51 27.90 -16.70
C PHE A 213 21.05 27.45 -16.76
N LEU A 214 20.11 28.38 -16.97
CA LEU A 214 18.71 28.02 -17.24
C LEU A 214 18.61 27.19 -18.52
N LYS A 215 19.25 27.62 -19.61
CA LYS A 215 19.30 26.88 -20.88
C LYS A 215 19.92 25.49 -20.70
N PHE A 216 20.98 25.37 -19.90
CA PHE A 216 21.59 24.09 -19.56
C PHE A 216 20.59 23.12 -18.93
N PHE A 217 19.82 23.59 -17.94
CA PHE A 217 18.79 22.76 -17.30
C PHE A 217 17.62 22.43 -18.23
N ASP A 218 17.21 23.37 -19.09
CA ASP A 218 16.19 23.13 -20.10
C ASP A 218 16.63 22.02 -21.08
N CYS A 219 17.87 22.05 -21.56
CA CYS A 219 18.44 21.00 -22.41
C CYS A 219 18.56 19.66 -21.67
N LEU A 220 19.02 19.69 -20.41
CA LEU A 220 19.22 18.50 -19.60
C LEU A 220 17.90 17.77 -19.32
N THR A 221 16.82 18.53 -19.13
CA THR A 221 15.50 18.01 -18.75
C THR A 221 14.52 17.97 -19.93
N ASP A 222 14.99 18.19 -21.16
CA ASP A 222 14.16 18.18 -22.35
C ASP A 222 13.52 16.80 -22.55
N ARG A 223 12.24 16.81 -22.93
CA ARG A 223 11.42 15.60 -23.14
C ARG A 223 10.74 15.71 -24.49
N PRO A 224 11.42 15.33 -25.58
CA PRO A 224 10.93 15.53 -26.94
C PRO A 224 9.61 14.77 -27.20
N GLU A 225 9.36 13.68 -26.50
CA GLU A 225 8.11 12.93 -26.58
C GLU A 225 6.92 13.71 -25.99
N VAL A 226 7.13 14.53 -24.95
CA VAL A 226 6.07 15.37 -24.36
C VAL A 226 5.73 16.52 -25.31
N ARG A 227 6.74 17.09 -25.97
CA ARG A 227 6.53 18.10 -27.03
C ARG A 227 5.76 17.52 -28.22
N HIS A 228 6.09 16.29 -28.61
CA HIS A 228 5.37 15.59 -29.67
C HIS A 228 3.91 15.31 -29.29
N LEU A 229 3.67 14.83 -28.07
CA LEU A 229 2.32 14.65 -27.52
C LEU A 229 1.51 15.95 -27.58
N LEU A 230 2.10 17.07 -27.15
CA LEU A 230 1.42 18.37 -27.19
C LEU A 230 1.03 18.78 -28.60
N ARG A 231 1.93 18.61 -29.58
CA ARG A 231 1.61 18.87 -31.00
C ARG A 231 0.48 17.99 -31.52
N MET A 232 0.42 16.74 -31.08
CA MET A 232 -0.66 15.83 -31.48
C MET A 232 -2.01 16.19 -30.84
N ALA A 233 -2.00 16.58 -29.57
CA ALA A 233 -3.20 16.92 -28.82
C ALA A 233 -3.71 18.34 -29.13
N SER A 234 -2.86 19.21 -29.65
CA SER A 234 -3.18 20.59 -30.03
C SER A 234 -3.95 20.64 -31.35
N SER A 235 -5.07 21.35 -31.38
CA SER A 235 -5.81 21.60 -32.63
C SER A 235 -5.03 22.41 -33.67
N GLU A 236 -4.05 23.21 -33.24
CA GLU A 236 -3.18 24.01 -34.12
C GLU A 236 -1.84 23.34 -34.41
N GLY A 237 -1.58 22.16 -33.85
CA GLY A 237 -0.31 21.44 -34.05
C GLY A 237 0.90 22.08 -33.35
N VAL A 238 0.66 22.92 -32.34
CA VAL A 238 1.71 23.65 -31.59
C VAL A 238 2.06 22.93 -30.27
N GLU A 239 3.18 23.29 -29.65
CA GLU A 239 3.63 22.72 -28.36
C GLU A 239 2.87 23.30 -27.15
N SER A 240 1.58 23.61 -27.32
CA SER A 240 0.70 24.11 -26.27
C SER A 240 -0.76 23.70 -26.49
N LEU A 241 -1.51 23.55 -25.40
CA LEU A 241 -2.94 23.24 -25.44
C LEU A 241 -3.78 24.39 -24.90
N THR A 242 -4.86 24.72 -25.60
CA THR A 242 -5.93 25.54 -25.05
C THR A 242 -6.74 24.75 -24.01
N VAL A 243 -7.62 25.43 -23.26
CA VAL A 243 -8.61 24.76 -22.38
C VAL A 243 -9.45 23.73 -23.15
N SER A 244 -9.82 24.05 -24.39
CA SER A 244 -10.58 23.16 -25.26
C SER A 244 -9.78 21.93 -25.67
N ASP A 245 -8.52 22.12 -26.09
CA ASP A 245 -7.63 21.02 -26.45
C ASP A 245 -7.35 20.11 -25.24
N LEU A 246 -7.14 20.70 -24.06
CA LEU A 246 -6.92 19.95 -22.82
C LEU A 246 -8.15 19.14 -22.43
N LYS A 247 -9.35 19.72 -22.49
CA LYS A 247 -10.59 18.99 -22.26
C LYS A 247 -10.69 17.81 -23.23
N LYS A 248 -10.46 18.06 -24.52
CA LYS A 248 -10.49 17.02 -25.55
C LYS A 248 -9.52 15.89 -25.24
N PHE A 249 -8.28 16.21 -24.91
CA PHE A 249 -7.27 15.25 -24.50
C PHE A 249 -7.72 14.41 -23.28
N LEU A 250 -8.23 15.06 -22.24
CA LEU A 250 -8.66 14.37 -21.02
C LEU A 250 -9.87 13.46 -21.24
N VAL A 251 -10.83 13.87 -22.09
CA VAL A 251 -12.06 13.11 -22.35
C VAL A 251 -11.83 12.01 -23.38
N GLU A 252 -11.20 12.33 -24.52
CA GLU A 252 -11.10 11.41 -25.66
C GLU A 252 -9.90 10.47 -25.55
N GLU A 253 -8.74 10.97 -25.12
CA GLU A 253 -7.50 10.17 -25.04
C GLU A 253 -7.31 9.52 -23.67
N GLN A 254 -7.59 10.26 -22.58
CA GLN A 254 -7.44 9.75 -21.21
C GLN A 254 -8.73 9.15 -20.61
N ASP A 255 -9.86 9.22 -21.34
CA ASP A 255 -11.15 8.60 -20.96
C ASP A 255 -11.74 9.11 -19.62
N PHE A 256 -11.52 10.39 -19.30
CA PHE A 256 -12.19 11.04 -18.16
C PHE A 256 -13.53 11.64 -18.58
N GLN A 257 -14.61 10.90 -18.32
CA GLN A 257 -15.98 11.28 -18.71
C GLN A 257 -16.49 12.55 -17.98
N ASP A 258 -16.03 12.82 -16.76
CA ASP A 258 -16.50 13.91 -15.91
C ASP A 258 -15.65 15.19 -16.02
N VAL A 259 -15.22 15.56 -17.22
CA VAL A 259 -14.42 16.78 -17.47
C VAL A 259 -15.17 17.75 -18.38
N ASP A 260 -15.79 18.75 -17.77
CA ASP A 260 -16.35 19.89 -18.48
C ASP A 260 -15.29 21.00 -18.71
N VAL A 261 -15.69 22.07 -19.39
CA VAL A 261 -14.79 23.18 -19.76
C VAL A 261 -14.25 23.89 -18.51
N ASN A 262 -15.10 24.12 -17.50
CA ASN A 262 -14.71 24.82 -16.26
C ASN A 262 -13.69 23.98 -15.46
N LYS A 263 -13.90 22.67 -15.41
CA LYS A 263 -12.98 21.74 -14.76
C LYS A 263 -11.66 21.64 -15.52
N ALA A 264 -11.70 21.59 -16.86
CA ALA A 264 -10.50 21.64 -17.68
C ALA A 264 -9.70 22.94 -17.48
N GLU A 265 -10.38 24.08 -17.34
CA GLU A 265 -9.75 25.36 -17.04
C GLU A 265 -9.08 25.35 -15.65
N SER A 266 -9.79 24.88 -14.63
CA SER A 266 -9.24 24.74 -13.27
C SER A 266 -8.04 23.78 -13.22
N ILE A 267 -8.09 22.68 -13.99
CA ILE A 267 -6.96 21.76 -14.16
C ILE A 267 -5.78 22.49 -14.79
N LEU A 268 -6.02 23.24 -15.88
CA LEU A 268 -4.99 24.00 -16.55
C LEU A 268 -4.32 25.00 -15.60
N GLU A 269 -5.10 25.78 -14.85
CA GLU A 269 -4.59 26.73 -13.85
C GLU A 269 -3.80 26.07 -12.73
N THR A 270 -4.20 24.85 -12.34
CA THR A 270 -3.48 24.09 -11.31
C THR A 270 -2.06 23.74 -11.78
N PHE A 271 -1.91 23.36 -13.05
CA PHE A 271 -0.66 22.82 -13.59
C PHE A 271 0.20 23.87 -14.31
N GLU A 272 -0.41 24.93 -14.84
CA GLU A 272 0.28 26.02 -15.52
C GLU A 272 0.15 27.33 -14.73
N GLN A 273 1.25 27.74 -14.11
CA GLN A 273 1.28 28.83 -13.14
C GLN A 273 2.10 30.03 -13.57
N VAL A 274 2.71 29.97 -14.74
CA VAL A 274 3.32 31.15 -15.36
C VAL A 274 2.25 31.79 -16.22
N ALA A 275 1.42 32.63 -15.61
CA ALA A 275 0.77 33.67 -16.39
C ALA A 275 1.90 34.48 -17.04
N GLN A 276 2.10 34.34 -18.35
CA GLN A 276 2.93 35.31 -19.04
C GLN A 276 2.19 36.65 -18.88
N GLU A 277 2.78 37.59 -18.14
CA GLU A 277 2.21 38.92 -17.95
C GLU A 277 1.86 39.51 -19.33
N GLY A 278 0.55 39.62 -19.62
CA GLY A 278 0.04 40.15 -20.88
C GLY A 278 -0.54 39.15 -21.89
N GLN A 279 -0.47 37.83 -21.67
CA GLN A 279 -1.22 36.87 -22.50
C GLN A 279 -2.69 36.79 -22.09
N ARG A 280 -3.59 36.96 -23.06
CA ARG A 280 -5.05 36.92 -22.85
C ARG A 280 -5.59 35.50 -22.74
N ASP A 281 -4.90 34.51 -23.31
CA ASP A 281 -5.37 33.13 -23.41
C ASP A 281 -4.57 32.20 -22.50
N LYS A 282 -5.29 31.36 -21.74
CA LYS A 282 -4.70 30.35 -20.85
C LYS A 282 -4.28 29.14 -21.68
N LEU A 283 -2.98 28.85 -21.69
CA LEU A 283 -2.38 27.75 -22.45
C LEU A 283 -1.61 26.82 -21.53
N MET A 284 -1.67 25.51 -21.79
CA MET A 284 -0.82 24.52 -21.14
C MET A 284 0.42 24.25 -22.00
N GLY A 285 1.60 24.60 -21.50
CA GLY A 285 2.88 24.28 -22.13
C GLY A 285 3.46 22.91 -21.73
N VAL A 286 4.70 22.67 -22.15
CA VAL A 286 5.46 21.42 -21.91
C VAL A 286 5.61 21.10 -20.42
N ILE A 287 5.81 22.13 -19.59
CA ILE A 287 6.03 21.97 -18.16
C ILE A 287 4.72 21.59 -17.47
N GLY A 288 3.62 22.31 -17.72
CA GLY A 288 2.30 21.98 -17.19
C GLY A 288 1.83 20.60 -17.60
N MET A 289 2.03 20.21 -18.87
CA MET A 289 1.72 18.87 -19.35
C MET A 289 2.51 17.79 -18.60
N ARG A 290 3.81 18.00 -18.36
CA ARG A 290 4.62 17.05 -17.58
C ARG A 290 4.07 16.85 -16.17
N ARG A 291 3.69 17.94 -15.50
CA ARG A 291 3.11 17.89 -14.15
C ARG A 291 1.75 17.19 -14.15
N LEU A 292 0.93 17.48 -15.16
CA LEU A 292 -0.37 16.83 -15.33
C LEU A 292 -0.23 15.32 -15.49
N LEU A 293 0.70 14.85 -16.32
CA LEU A 293 0.96 13.42 -16.54
C LEU A 293 1.54 12.72 -15.30
N GLN A 294 2.27 13.43 -14.43
CA GLN A 294 2.77 12.89 -13.16
C GLN A 294 1.71 12.89 -12.05
N SER A 295 0.57 13.54 -12.28
CA SER A 295 -0.54 13.60 -11.33
C SER A 295 -1.52 12.44 -11.53
N ARG A 296 -2.68 12.49 -10.85
CA ARG A 296 -3.78 11.54 -11.04
C ARG A 296 -4.25 11.44 -12.50
N TRP A 297 -4.08 12.50 -13.29
CA TRP A 297 -4.56 12.59 -14.67
C TRP A 297 -3.70 11.79 -15.67
N GLY A 298 -2.49 11.38 -15.30
CA GLY A 298 -1.66 10.46 -16.08
C GLY A 298 -1.36 9.14 -15.35
N ASN A 299 -2.13 8.82 -14.32
CA ASN A 299 -1.96 7.57 -13.59
C ASN A 299 -2.42 6.38 -14.46
N ILE A 300 -1.64 5.30 -14.46
CA ILE A 300 -1.99 4.07 -15.17
C ILE A 300 -3.24 3.39 -14.59
N ILE A 301 -3.55 3.65 -13.32
CA ILE A 301 -4.78 3.17 -12.67
C ILE A 301 -5.89 4.19 -12.90
N LYS A 302 -6.97 3.76 -13.58
CA LYS A 302 -8.17 4.58 -13.78
C LYS A 302 -8.80 5.00 -12.46
N GLN A 303 -9.33 6.22 -12.42
CA GLN A 303 -10.06 6.71 -11.26
C GLN A 303 -11.31 5.85 -11.01
N GLY A 304 -11.57 5.51 -9.75
CA GLY A 304 -12.65 4.61 -9.32
C GLY A 304 -12.24 3.14 -9.27
N HIS A 305 -11.10 2.77 -9.86
CA HIS A 305 -10.57 1.40 -9.84
C HIS A 305 -9.54 1.18 -8.73
N GLU A 306 -9.35 2.15 -7.82
CA GLU A 306 -8.47 2.02 -6.66
C GLU A 306 -9.05 1.08 -5.59
N SER A 307 -10.33 0.76 -5.70
CA SER A 307 -11.06 -0.15 -4.82
C SER A 307 -11.89 -1.17 -5.63
N ILE A 308 -12.63 -2.03 -4.94
CA ILE A 308 -13.41 -3.09 -5.59
C ILE A 308 -14.57 -2.44 -6.35
N TRP A 309 -14.47 -2.46 -7.68
CA TRP A 309 -15.41 -1.83 -8.60
C TRP A 309 -16.26 -2.85 -9.38
N GLN A 310 -15.90 -4.14 -9.32
CA GLN A 310 -16.67 -5.21 -9.94
C GLN A 310 -18.05 -5.33 -9.29
N ASP A 311 -19.06 -5.73 -10.07
CA ASP A 311 -20.34 -6.16 -9.52
C ASP A 311 -20.11 -7.46 -8.72
N MET A 312 -20.45 -7.42 -7.42
CA MET A 312 -20.25 -8.52 -6.48
C MET A 312 -21.57 -9.23 -6.12
N ASP A 313 -22.61 -9.04 -6.95
CA ASP A 313 -23.95 -9.64 -6.80
C ASP A 313 -24.23 -10.80 -7.78
N HIS A 314 -23.34 -11.09 -8.73
CA HIS A 314 -23.40 -12.35 -9.48
C HIS A 314 -23.14 -13.58 -8.60
N PRO A 315 -23.56 -14.80 -9.02
CA PRO A 315 -23.26 -16.05 -8.31
C PRO A 315 -21.76 -16.29 -8.12
N LEU A 316 -21.36 -16.83 -6.95
CA LEU A 316 -19.95 -17.06 -6.59
C LEU A 316 -19.08 -17.75 -7.67
N PRO A 317 -19.56 -18.73 -8.46
CA PRO A 317 -18.78 -19.37 -9.52
C PRO A 317 -18.40 -18.44 -10.69
N HIS A 318 -18.95 -17.23 -10.79
CA HIS A 318 -18.65 -16.30 -11.88
C HIS A 318 -17.37 -15.49 -11.66
N TYR A 319 -16.71 -15.66 -10.51
CA TYR A 319 -15.54 -14.88 -10.13
C TYR A 319 -14.27 -15.72 -10.09
N TYR A 320 -13.16 -15.11 -10.52
CA TYR A 320 -11.84 -15.66 -10.21
C TYR A 320 -11.55 -15.48 -8.71
N CYS A 321 -11.18 -16.57 -8.06
CA CYS A 321 -10.89 -16.60 -6.64
C CYS A 321 -9.37 -16.67 -6.42
N ASN A 322 -8.81 -15.69 -5.71
CA ASN A 322 -7.42 -15.74 -5.28
C ASN A 322 -7.23 -16.95 -4.33
N SER A 323 -6.46 -17.93 -4.77
CA SER A 323 -6.42 -19.26 -4.16
C SER A 323 -5.00 -19.60 -3.72
N SER A 324 -4.86 -20.19 -2.54
CA SER A 324 -3.59 -20.70 -2.02
C SER A 324 -3.62 -22.22 -1.95
N HIS A 325 -2.65 -22.85 -2.59
CA HIS A 325 -2.39 -24.29 -2.50
C HIS A 325 -1.33 -24.56 -1.42
N ASN A 326 -1.46 -25.66 -0.67
CA ASN A 326 -0.62 -26.02 0.48
C ASN A 326 -0.40 -24.85 1.46
N THR A 327 -1.47 -24.14 1.84
CA THR A 327 -1.43 -22.88 2.59
C THR A 327 -0.64 -22.93 3.91
N TYR A 328 -0.49 -24.12 4.50
CA TYR A 328 0.24 -24.36 5.74
C TYR A 328 1.78 -24.36 5.59
N LEU A 329 2.32 -24.54 4.38
CA LEU A 329 3.77 -24.65 4.17
C LEU A 329 4.43 -23.27 4.11
N ALA A 330 5.26 -22.96 5.11
CA ALA A 330 6.06 -21.74 5.12
C ALA A 330 7.43 -21.88 4.40
N GLY A 331 7.69 -22.99 3.70
CA GLY A 331 8.98 -23.30 3.07
C GLY A 331 8.90 -24.27 1.88
N LEU A 332 10.04 -24.79 1.43
CA LEU A 332 10.16 -25.76 0.31
C LEU A 332 9.23 -26.95 0.52
N GLN A 333 8.51 -27.38 -0.53
CA GLN A 333 7.47 -28.42 -0.48
C GLN A 333 7.91 -29.77 0.11
N LEU A 334 9.22 -30.04 0.21
CA LEU A 334 9.77 -31.29 0.76
C LEU A 334 10.28 -31.18 2.21
N ARG A 335 10.36 -29.97 2.80
CA ARG A 335 10.96 -29.74 4.14
C ARG A 335 10.37 -28.56 4.94
N GLY A 336 9.28 -27.94 4.48
CA GLY A 336 8.68 -26.78 5.15
C GLY A 336 7.86 -27.15 6.39
N GLU A 337 8.01 -26.37 7.46
CA GLU A 337 7.17 -26.48 8.66
C GLU A 337 5.71 -26.12 8.32
N ALA A 338 4.76 -26.94 8.79
CA ALA A 338 3.34 -26.61 8.77
C ALA A 338 3.06 -25.56 9.85
N THR A 339 2.64 -24.36 9.46
CA THR A 339 2.41 -23.26 10.42
C THR A 339 1.09 -22.55 10.18
N ILE A 340 0.44 -22.16 11.28
CA ILE A 340 -0.73 -21.26 11.27
C ILE A 340 -0.37 -19.92 10.58
N GLU A 341 0.90 -19.54 10.60
CA GLU A 341 1.42 -18.32 9.99
C GLU A 341 1.35 -18.29 8.46
N GLY A 342 1.34 -19.46 7.79
CA GLY A 342 1.08 -19.57 6.35
C GLY A 342 -0.33 -19.12 5.97
N TYR A 343 -1.35 -19.60 6.70
CA TYR A 343 -2.75 -19.19 6.53
C TYR A 343 -2.95 -17.69 6.73
N ILE A 344 -2.32 -17.13 7.77
CA ILE A 344 -2.35 -15.69 8.05
C ILE A 344 -1.75 -14.90 6.88
N TYR A 345 -0.58 -15.33 6.40
CA TYR A 345 0.09 -14.65 5.29
C TYR A 345 -0.74 -14.68 4.00
N ALA A 346 -1.33 -15.83 3.66
CA ALA A 346 -2.21 -15.97 2.49
C ALA A 346 -3.41 -15.03 2.57
N LEU A 347 -4.11 -14.98 3.70
CA LEU A 347 -5.27 -14.09 3.91
C LEU A 347 -4.89 -12.60 3.84
N LYS A 348 -3.71 -12.23 4.36
CA LYS A 348 -3.21 -10.85 4.30
C LYS A 348 -2.81 -10.42 2.89
N LYS A 349 -2.46 -11.38 2.03
CA LYS A 349 -2.29 -11.17 0.58
C LYS A 349 -3.61 -11.26 -0.19
N GLY A 350 -4.75 -11.41 0.50
CA GLY A 350 -6.08 -11.39 -0.08
C GLY A 350 -6.55 -12.73 -0.62
N ALA A 351 -5.91 -13.86 -0.29
CA ALA A 351 -6.40 -15.19 -0.66
C ALA A 351 -7.79 -15.42 -0.03
N ARG A 352 -8.70 -16.00 -0.82
CA ARG A 352 -10.09 -16.30 -0.44
C ARG A 352 -10.42 -17.79 -0.52
N LEU A 353 -9.60 -18.60 -1.18
CA LEU A 353 -9.66 -20.05 -1.08
C LEU A 353 -8.37 -20.55 -0.45
N LEU A 354 -8.51 -21.23 0.68
CA LEU A 354 -7.40 -21.82 1.41
C LEU A 354 -7.55 -23.33 1.41
N GLU A 355 -6.43 -24.01 1.22
CA GLU A 355 -6.39 -25.44 1.31
C GLU A 355 -6.08 -25.85 2.75
N CYS A 356 -7.06 -26.46 3.40
CA CYS A 356 -6.88 -27.17 4.65
C CYS A 356 -6.66 -28.65 4.32
N ILE A 357 -5.40 -28.97 4.06
CA ILE A 357 -4.99 -30.34 3.84
C ILE A 357 -5.08 -31.12 5.16
N PHE A 358 -5.95 -32.13 5.21
CA PHE A 358 -5.72 -33.32 6.01
C PHE A 358 -5.39 -34.44 5.01
N MET A 359 -4.12 -34.55 4.57
CA MET A 359 -3.66 -35.54 3.58
C MET A 359 -2.78 -36.59 4.24
N ASN A 360 -2.89 -37.82 3.76
CA ASN A 360 -1.85 -38.83 3.93
C ASN A 360 -0.94 -38.93 2.70
N GLY A 361 0.37 -38.88 2.94
CA GLY A 361 1.43 -39.30 2.01
C GLY A 361 2.62 -38.34 2.00
N ASP A 362 3.34 -38.09 3.11
CA ASP A 362 3.84 -39.07 4.06
C ASP A 362 3.30 -38.84 5.49
N LEU A 363 2.26 -39.60 5.80
CA LEU A 363 1.62 -39.81 7.11
C LEU A 363 1.26 -38.52 7.89
N VAL A 364 0.00 -38.08 7.80
CA VAL A 364 -0.70 -37.22 8.79
C VAL A 364 -2.03 -37.91 9.03
N ASP A 365 -2.05 -38.93 9.88
CA ASP A 365 -3.33 -39.48 10.32
C ASP A 365 -3.95 -38.51 11.35
N LEU A 366 -5.25 -38.30 11.25
CA LEU A 366 -6.05 -37.92 12.40
C LEU A 366 -6.05 -39.11 13.36
N PHE A 367 -5.23 -39.02 14.39
CA PHE A 367 -5.29 -39.97 15.50
C PHE A 367 -6.47 -39.59 16.39
N ASP A 368 -7.06 -40.59 17.04
CA ASP A 368 -7.71 -40.34 18.31
C ASP A 368 -6.67 -39.66 19.21
N GLY A 369 -6.83 -38.36 19.44
CA GLY A 369 -6.03 -37.68 20.45
C GLY A 369 -6.27 -38.35 21.80
N GLU A 370 -5.34 -38.23 22.76
CA GLU A 370 -5.46 -38.83 24.10
C GLU A 370 -6.75 -38.44 24.86
N HIS A 371 -7.54 -37.51 24.33
CA HIS A 371 -8.80 -36.99 24.88
C HIS A 371 -9.98 -37.01 23.89
N GLY A 372 -9.91 -37.74 22.77
CA GLY A 372 -11.04 -37.92 21.85
C GLY A 372 -11.29 -36.77 20.87
N GLU A 373 -10.43 -35.74 20.83
CA GLU A 373 -10.49 -34.68 19.82
C GLU A 373 -9.62 -34.99 18.58
N PRO A 374 -10.06 -34.59 17.37
CA PRO A 374 -9.27 -34.77 16.16
C PRO A 374 -8.04 -33.86 16.15
N VAL A 375 -6.85 -34.44 15.91
CA VAL A 375 -5.55 -33.73 15.85
C VAL A 375 -4.98 -33.63 14.44
N ILE A 376 -4.29 -32.53 14.16
CA ILE A 376 -3.56 -32.21 12.94
C ILE A 376 -2.06 -32.41 13.23
N THR A 377 -1.40 -33.41 12.64
CA THR A 377 0.04 -33.69 12.89
C THR A 377 0.73 -34.48 11.78
N HIS A 378 2.03 -34.33 11.57
CA HIS A 378 2.82 -35.07 10.58
C HIS A 378 3.63 -36.21 11.24
N LYS A 379 3.27 -37.47 10.96
CA LYS A 379 4.03 -38.67 11.31
C LYS A 379 5.37 -38.64 10.55
N ARG A 380 6.48 -38.72 11.31
CA ARG A 380 7.90 -38.66 10.87
C ARG A 380 8.53 -37.28 10.69
N THR A 381 7.96 -36.26 11.31
CA THR A 381 8.70 -35.02 11.63
C THR A 381 8.55 -34.70 13.11
N LEU A 382 9.53 -34.01 13.72
CA LEU A 382 9.55 -33.58 15.13
C LEU A 382 8.54 -32.45 15.43
N ILE A 383 7.38 -32.45 14.78
CA ILE A 383 6.38 -31.38 14.85
C ILE A 383 5.31 -31.78 15.87
N ASN A 384 4.97 -30.86 16.77
CA ASN A 384 3.93 -31.05 17.76
C ASN A 384 2.54 -31.07 17.10
N PRO A 385 1.66 -32.05 17.40
CA PRO A 385 0.27 -32.05 16.97
C PRO A 385 -0.49 -30.79 17.38
N ILE A 386 -1.36 -30.27 16.52
CA ILE A 386 -2.28 -29.18 16.83
C ILE A 386 -3.71 -29.72 16.75
N THR A 387 -4.53 -29.57 17.77
CA THR A 387 -5.94 -30.00 17.71
C THR A 387 -6.71 -29.21 16.66
N LEU A 388 -7.72 -29.82 16.03
CA LEU A 388 -8.63 -29.14 15.11
C LEU A 388 -9.24 -27.90 15.76
N ARG A 389 -9.66 -28.01 17.02
CA ARG A 389 -10.18 -26.90 17.82
C ARG A 389 -9.18 -25.76 17.93
N ASN A 390 -7.93 -26.03 18.31
CA ASN A 390 -6.90 -24.99 18.44
C ASN A 390 -6.58 -24.34 17.08
N ALA A 391 -6.56 -25.13 16.00
CA ALA A 391 -6.37 -24.60 14.65
C ALA A 391 -7.55 -23.70 14.25
N LEU A 392 -8.79 -24.14 14.47
CA LEU A 392 -10.00 -23.38 14.17
C LEU A 392 -10.19 -22.17 15.07
N GLU A 393 -9.78 -22.20 16.34
CA GLU A 393 -9.84 -21.07 17.26
C GLU A 393 -8.79 -20.03 16.91
N ALA A 394 -7.57 -20.48 16.59
CA ALA A 394 -6.54 -19.61 16.03
C ALA A 394 -7.02 -19.01 14.70
N ILE A 395 -7.66 -19.81 13.84
CA ILE A 395 -8.33 -19.33 12.62
C ILE A 395 -9.45 -18.36 12.98
N LYS A 396 -10.38 -18.63 13.89
CA LYS A 396 -11.51 -17.75 14.25
C LYS A 396 -11.03 -16.39 14.76
N VAL A 397 -10.13 -16.39 15.74
CA VAL A 397 -9.56 -15.19 16.35
C VAL A 397 -8.76 -14.40 15.30
N LYS A 398 -7.99 -15.08 14.46
CA LYS A 398 -7.12 -14.43 13.46
C LYS A 398 -7.84 -14.13 12.13
N PHE A 399 -8.92 -14.82 11.75
CA PHE A 399 -9.75 -14.57 10.56
C PHE A 399 -10.66 -13.37 10.79
N LYS A 400 -11.31 -13.30 11.96
CA LYS A 400 -12.10 -12.11 12.31
C LYS A 400 -11.24 -10.84 12.25
N ARG A 401 -9.95 -10.99 12.58
CA ARG A 401 -8.96 -9.92 12.47
C ARG A 401 -8.39 -9.72 11.07
N PHE A 402 -7.99 -10.76 10.34
CA PHE A 402 -7.20 -10.64 9.11
C PHE A 402 -7.91 -11.08 7.83
N ALA A 403 -8.84 -12.05 7.90
CA ALA A 403 -9.58 -12.49 6.72
C ALA A 403 -10.49 -11.39 6.21
N PHE A 404 -11.25 -10.74 7.11
CA PHE A 404 -12.23 -9.73 6.72
C PHE A 404 -11.76 -8.27 6.81
N GLU A 405 -10.53 -8.05 7.27
CA GLU A 405 -9.89 -6.72 7.29
C GLU A 405 -9.35 -6.34 5.90
N THR A 406 -8.74 -7.28 5.18
CA THR A 406 -8.23 -7.03 3.82
C THR A 406 -9.29 -7.14 2.74
N SER A 407 -10.35 -7.95 2.95
CA SER A 407 -11.55 -7.92 2.10
C SER A 407 -12.74 -8.59 2.81
N PRO A 408 -13.96 -8.04 2.68
CA PRO A 408 -15.14 -8.50 3.40
C PRO A 408 -15.78 -9.78 2.82
N TYR A 409 -15.29 -10.24 1.67
CA TYR A 409 -15.86 -11.33 0.88
C TYR A 409 -15.54 -12.72 1.47
N PRO A 410 -16.35 -13.74 1.14
CA PRO A 410 -16.26 -15.06 1.77
C PRO A 410 -14.88 -15.70 1.67
N VAL A 411 -14.60 -16.59 2.62
CA VAL A 411 -13.45 -17.50 2.57
C VAL A 411 -13.92 -18.93 2.38
N ILE A 412 -13.30 -19.66 1.46
CA ILE A 412 -13.55 -21.07 1.18
C ILE A 412 -12.43 -21.89 1.79
N LEU A 413 -12.76 -22.80 2.69
CA LEU A 413 -11.85 -23.79 3.25
C LEU A 413 -12.06 -25.11 2.53
N THR A 414 -11.10 -25.51 1.72
CA THR A 414 -11.13 -26.83 1.09
C THR A 414 -10.66 -27.85 2.12
N LEU A 415 -11.56 -28.75 2.49
CA LEU A 415 -11.36 -29.84 3.44
C LEU A 415 -11.04 -31.11 2.68
N GLU A 416 -9.88 -31.66 2.98
CA GLU A 416 -9.56 -33.02 2.60
C GLU A 416 -9.74 -33.94 3.79
N ASN A 417 -10.71 -34.84 3.76
CA ASN A 417 -11.10 -35.59 4.95
C ASN A 417 -10.69 -37.07 4.90
N HIS A 418 -10.03 -37.52 5.98
CA HIS A 418 -9.65 -38.91 6.21
C HIS A 418 -10.03 -39.46 7.60
N VAL A 419 -10.85 -38.74 8.40
CA VAL A 419 -11.33 -39.27 9.69
C VAL A 419 -12.46 -40.28 9.52
N GLY A 420 -12.53 -41.24 10.44
CA GLY A 420 -13.69 -42.11 10.60
C GLY A 420 -14.95 -41.34 11.03
N LEU A 421 -16.12 -41.94 10.83
CA LEU A 421 -17.43 -41.30 11.02
C LEU A 421 -17.66 -40.73 12.42
N VAL A 422 -17.13 -41.37 13.47
CA VAL A 422 -17.24 -40.88 14.86
C VAL A 422 -16.50 -39.56 15.03
N GLN A 423 -15.26 -39.49 14.56
CA GLN A 423 -14.45 -38.26 14.60
C GLN A 423 -14.98 -37.18 13.66
N GLN A 424 -15.66 -37.54 12.56
CA GLN A 424 -16.35 -36.57 11.72
C GLN A 424 -17.50 -35.87 12.43
N ARG A 425 -18.23 -36.56 13.31
CA ARG A 425 -19.27 -35.93 14.13
C ARG A 425 -18.65 -34.90 15.07
N VAL A 426 -17.56 -35.27 15.74
CA VAL A 426 -16.79 -34.33 16.58
C VAL A 426 -16.28 -33.15 15.75
N MET A 427 -15.79 -33.40 14.53
CA MET A 427 -15.34 -32.34 13.62
C MET A 427 -16.48 -31.37 13.24
N VAL A 428 -17.69 -31.86 13.00
CA VAL A 428 -18.89 -31.02 12.76
C VAL A 428 -19.18 -30.15 13.98
N ASP A 429 -19.21 -30.74 15.16
CA ASP A 429 -19.48 -30.02 16.41
C ASP A 429 -18.44 -28.92 16.63
N VAL A 430 -17.16 -29.21 16.42
CA VAL A 430 -16.07 -28.22 16.53
C VAL A 430 -16.21 -27.12 15.47
N PHE A 431 -16.55 -27.43 14.21
CA PHE A 431 -16.77 -26.40 13.20
C PHE A 431 -17.94 -25.47 13.56
N GLN A 432 -19.06 -26.04 14.03
CA GLN A 432 -20.23 -25.25 14.42
C GLN A 432 -19.96 -24.40 15.66
N GLU A 433 -19.33 -24.97 16.69
CA GLU A 433 -18.99 -24.28 17.93
C GLU A 433 -17.97 -23.15 17.70
N VAL A 434 -16.89 -23.47 16.95
CA VAL A 434 -15.79 -22.53 16.76
C VAL A 434 -16.12 -21.50 15.68
N LEU A 435 -16.66 -21.86 14.52
CA LEU A 435 -16.94 -20.86 13.48
C LEU A 435 -18.27 -20.12 13.71
N GLY A 436 -19.24 -20.73 14.39
CA GLY A 436 -20.52 -20.13 14.74
C GLY A 436 -21.20 -19.47 13.54
N ASP A 437 -21.66 -18.23 13.71
CA ASP A 437 -22.34 -17.45 12.66
C ASP A 437 -21.49 -17.18 11.41
N MET A 438 -20.17 -17.33 11.47
CA MET A 438 -19.33 -17.19 10.28
C MET A 438 -19.46 -18.41 9.37
N LEU A 439 -19.81 -19.58 9.89
CA LEU A 439 -20.02 -20.77 9.07
C LEU A 439 -21.25 -20.57 8.19
N TYR A 440 -21.08 -20.73 6.88
CA TYR A 440 -22.20 -20.79 5.95
C TYR A 440 -22.81 -22.20 5.98
N LEU A 441 -24.10 -22.27 6.27
CA LEU A 441 -24.89 -23.48 6.15
C LEU A 441 -25.84 -23.32 4.96
N PRO A 442 -25.72 -24.16 3.92
CA PRO A 442 -26.59 -24.06 2.76
C PRO A 442 -28.03 -24.43 3.12
N HIS A 443 -29.00 -23.80 2.45
CA HIS A 443 -30.41 -24.16 2.58
C HIS A 443 -30.64 -25.61 2.08
N PRO A 444 -31.61 -26.39 2.63
CA PRO A 444 -31.88 -27.76 2.16
C PRO A 444 -32.12 -27.89 0.64
N ASN A 445 -32.69 -26.85 0.02
CA ASN A 445 -32.96 -26.80 -1.43
C ASN A 445 -31.80 -26.17 -2.25
N SER A 446 -30.64 -25.93 -1.65
CA SER A 446 -29.49 -25.28 -2.31
C SER A 446 -29.02 -25.98 -3.59
N ALA A 447 -29.16 -27.30 -3.67
CA ALA A 447 -28.81 -28.08 -4.87
C ALA A 447 -29.63 -27.70 -6.13
N GLN A 448 -30.77 -27.03 -5.96
CA GLN A 448 -31.65 -26.59 -7.04
C GLN A 448 -31.56 -25.07 -7.30
N GLN A 449 -30.67 -24.37 -6.59
CA GLN A 449 -30.54 -22.92 -6.64
C GLN A 449 -29.13 -22.52 -7.09
N LEU A 450 -29.03 -21.31 -7.66
CA LEU A 450 -27.72 -20.72 -7.94
C LEU A 450 -26.99 -20.43 -6.62
N MET A 451 -25.67 -20.51 -6.69
CA MET A 451 -24.80 -20.13 -5.58
C MET A 451 -25.03 -18.67 -5.17
N PRO A 452 -25.06 -18.35 -3.87
CA PRO A 452 -25.19 -16.97 -3.42
C PRO A 452 -24.03 -16.11 -3.92
N SER A 453 -24.28 -14.80 -4.03
CA SER A 453 -23.25 -13.85 -4.43
C SER A 453 -22.20 -13.63 -3.33
N PRO A 454 -20.98 -13.16 -3.68
CA PRO A 454 -20.01 -12.71 -2.68
C PRO A 454 -20.57 -11.70 -1.65
N ASN A 455 -21.47 -10.80 -2.06
CA ASN A 455 -22.14 -9.85 -1.15
C ASN A 455 -23.05 -10.54 -0.13
N LEU A 456 -23.84 -11.53 -0.55
CA LEU A 456 -24.68 -12.33 0.36
C LEU A 456 -23.87 -13.21 1.32
N LEU A 457 -22.65 -13.58 0.92
CA LEU A 457 -21.71 -14.39 1.69
C LEU A 457 -20.67 -13.56 2.44
N ARG A 458 -20.88 -12.25 2.61
CA ARG A 458 -19.95 -11.38 3.34
C ARG A 458 -19.70 -11.92 4.75
N LYS A 459 -18.43 -11.95 5.14
CA LYS A 459 -17.96 -12.45 6.43
C LYS A 459 -18.31 -13.93 6.70
N LYS A 460 -18.64 -14.70 5.66
CA LYS A 460 -18.92 -16.14 5.76
C LYS A 460 -17.69 -16.98 5.40
N ILE A 461 -17.64 -18.16 6.01
CA ILE A 461 -16.68 -19.23 5.77
C ILE A 461 -17.46 -20.40 5.20
N LEU A 462 -17.06 -20.83 4.01
CA LEU A 462 -17.66 -21.95 3.32
C LEU A 462 -16.70 -23.13 3.42
N LEU A 463 -17.22 -24.30 3.73
CA LEU A 463 -16.47 -25.54 3.66
C LEU A 463 -16.65 -26.11 2.26
N ARG A 464 -15.59 -26.67 1.67
CA ARG A 464 -15.58 -27.42 0.39
C ARG A 464 -15.04 -28.83 0.63
N GLY A 465 -15.72 -29.89 0.18
CA GLY A 465 -15.40 -31.26 0.59
C GLY A 465 -16.39 -32.30 0.05
N LYS A 466 -16.13 -33.59 0.27
CA LYS A 466 -16.98 -34.69 -0.24
C LYS A 466 -18.30 -34.79 0.55
N LYS A 467 -19.39 -35.27 -0.07
CA LYS A 467 -20.69 -35.48 0.60
C LYS A 467 -21.06 -36.97 0.64
N LEU A 468 -21.75 -37.42 1.70
CA LEU A 468 -22.42 -38.73 1.72
C LEU A 468 -23.57 -38.75 0.71
N GLY A 469 -23.56 -39.71 -0.22
CA GLY A 469 -24.63 -39.89 -1.19
C GLY A 469 -25.97 -40.25 -0.52
N HIS A 470 -27.09 -39.79 -1.10
CA HIS A 470 -28.45 -39.90 -0.54
C HIS A 470 -28.99 -41.34 -0.33
N ASN A 471 -28.24 -42.39 -0.67
CA ASN A 471 -28.69 -43.79 -0.66
C ASN A 471 -28.10 -44.66 0.45
N VAL A 472 -27.38 -44.10 1.42
CA VAL A 472 -26.80 -44.88 2.52
C VAL A 472 -27.75 -44.94 3.72
N GLY A 473 -28.96 -45.44 3.45
CA GLY A 473 -29.85 -45.92 4.50
C GLY A 473 -29.44 -47.35 4.87
N SER A 474 -28.98 -47.54 6.10
CA SER A 474 -28.98 -48.78 6.88
C SER A 474 -27.81 -49.78 6.88
N VAL A 475 -26.79 -49.72 6.01
CA VAL A 475 -25.56 -50.53 6.25
C VAL A 475 -24.32 -49.84 5.68
N VAL A 476 -23.38 -49.42 6.53
CA VAL A 476 -22.03 -49.02 6.12
C VAL A 476 -21.09 -50.13 6.58
N ASN A 477 -20.49 -50.87 5.64
CA ASN A 477 -19.40 -51.79 5.96
C ASN A 477 -18.17 -50.95 6.37
N GLU A 478 -17.48 -51.39 7.43
CA GLU A 478 -16.36 -50.69 8.09
C GLU A 478 -15.14 -50.42 7.17
N ASP A 479 -15.09 -51.03 5.99
CA ASP A 479 -13.95 -50.90 5.07
C ASP A 479 -14.03 -49.69 4.11
N ASP A 480 -15.18 -49.01 4.00
CA ASP A 480 -15.37 -47.85 3.10
C ASP A 480 -15.49 -46.51 3.87
N SER A 481 -15.31 -46.53 5.20
CA SER A 481 -15.64 -45.42 6.11
C SER A 481 -14.62 -44.27 6.17
N GLY A 482 -13.52 -44.33 5.41
CA GLY A 482 -12.42 -43.35 5.47
C GLY A 482 -12.46 -42.23 4.42
N LYS A 483 -13.45 -42.20 3.51
CA LYS A 483 -13.41 -41.32 2.31
C LYS A 483 -14.55 -40.32 2.18
N VAL A 484 -15.48 -40.27 3.13
CA VAL A 484 -16.75 -39.53 2.94
C VAL A 484 -16.99 -38.58 4.12
N CYS A 485 -17.40 -37.35 3.84
CA CYS A 485 -17.66 -36.29 4.82
C CYS A 485 -19.17 -36.21 5.15
N ILE A 486 -19.53 -35.99 6.43
CA ILE A 486 -20.94 -35.85 6.91
C ILE A 486 -21.59 -34.49 6.58
N PHE A 487 -20.84 -33.54 6.04
CA PHE A 487 -21.28 -32.17 5.82
C PHE A 487 -22.19 -31.99 4.60
N ASP A 488 -23.09 -31.00 4.66
CA ASP A 488 -23.57 -30.30 3.47
C ASP A 488 -22.49 -29.29 3.05
N VAL A 489 -21.57 -29.79 2.22
CA VAL A 489 -20.46 -29.02 1.67
C VAL A 489 -20.83 -28.47 0.30
N LEU A 490 -20.20 -27.36 -0.09
CA LEU A 490 -20.17 -26.94 -1.49
C LEU A 490 -19.53 -27.96 -2.42
#